data_AF-I0WLZ7-F1
#
_entry.id   AF-I0WLZ7-F1
#
_cell.length_a   1.000
_cell.length_b   1.000
_cell.length_c   1.000
_cell.angle_alpha   90.00
_cell.angle_beta   90.00
_cell.angle_gamma   90.00
#
_symmetry.space_group_name_H-M   'P 1'
#
loop_
_entity.id
_entity.type
_entity.pdbx_description
1 polymer ?
#
loop_
_entity_poly.entity_id
_entity_poly.type
_entity_poly.pdbx_seq_one_letter_code
_entity_poly.pdbx_strand_id
1 'polypeptide(L)' 'MARSAARSLATSLPEKVATAVFEFVTGPLLENPRRVGKPVDPPLAPACSARRGTYRVLYLINEENRADAYRT' A
#
# COMPACT_ATOMS: atom_id res chain seq x y z
N MET A 1 5.49 0.38 -7.98
CA MET A 1 4.12 0.92 -7.88
C MET A 1 3.32 0.51 -9.11
N ALA A 2 2.03 0.17 -8.99
CA ALA A 2 1.19 -0.16 -10.14
C ALA A 2 0.82 1.10 -10.96
N ARG A 3 0.60 0.95 -12.28
CA ARG A 3 0.25 2.07 -13.17
C ARG A 3 -1.02 2.81 -12.73
N SER A 4 -2.04 2.07 -12.29
CA SER A 4 -3.29 2.64 -11.77
C SER A 4 -3.04 3.48 -10.51
N ALA A 5 -2.23 2.99 -9.58
CA ALA A 5 -1.88 3.71 -8.36
C ALA A 5 -1.12 5.02 -8.66
N ALA A 6 -0.14 4.98 -9.56
CA ALA A 6 0.59 6.18 -9.98
C ALA A 6 -0.34 7.22 -10.61
N ARG A 7 -1.29 6.79 -11.46
CA ARG A 7 -2.29 7.67 -12.06
C ARG A 7 -3.22 8.28 -11.01
N SER A 8 -3.68 7.50 -10.04
CA SER A 8 -4.55 8.00 -8.98
C SER A 8 -3.87 9.10 -8.16
N LEU A 9 -2.60 8.91 -7.81
CA LEU A 9 -1.80 9.91 -7.11
C LEU A 9 -1.59 11.18 -7.95
N ALA A 10 -1.30 11.02 -9.24
CA ALA A 10 -0.95 12.15 -10.10
C ALA A 10 -2.15 12.99 -10.53
N THR A 11 -3.32 12.39 -10.76
CA THR A 11 -4.41 13.08 -11.46
C THR A 11 -5.81 12.86 -10.90
N SER A 12 -6.02 11.87 -10.03
CA SER A 12 -7.39 11.51 -9.59
C SER A 12 -7.71 11.96 -8.16
N LEU A 13 -6.70 12.10 -7.31
CA LEU A 13 -6.87 12.47 -5.91
C LEU A 13 -6.61 13.97 -5.71
N PRO A 14 -7.34 14.64 -4.79
CA PRO A 14 -6.94 15.95 -4.30
C PRO A 14 -5.51 15.90 -3.75
N GLU A 15 -4.72 16.95 -3.99
CA GLU A 15 -3.29 17.00 -3.67
C GLU A 15 -2.99 16.56 -2.23
N LYS A 16 -3.72 17.09 -1.24
CA LYS A 16 -3.54 16.72 0.18
C LYS A 16 -3.73 15.22 0.43
N VAL A 17 -4.66 14.57 -0.27
CA VAL A 17 -4.89 13.13 -0.18
C VAL A 17 -3.79 12.37 -0.89
N ALA A 18 -3.36 12.83 -2.07
CA ALA A 18 -2.26 12.22 -2.81
C ALA A 18 -0.96 12.22 -2.00
N THR A 19 -0.61 13.34 -1.37
CA THR A 19 0.56 13.45 -0.48
C THR A 19 0.47 12.49 0.69
N ALA A 20 -0.67 12.45 1.40
CA ALA A 20 -0.87 11.54 2.53
C ALA A 20 -0.82 10.05 2.12
N VAL A 21 -1.31 9.71 0.93
CA VAL A 21 -1.19 8.35 0.38
C VAL A 21 0.26 8.05 0.03
N PHE A 22 0.99 8.98 -0.59
CA PHE A 22 2.39 8.80 -0.96
C PHE A 22 3.25 8.54 0.28
N GLU A 23 3.16 9.40 1.30
CA GLU A 23 3.87 9.24 2.58
C GLU A 23 3.52 7.92 3.28
N PHE A 24 2.25 7.52 3.24
CA PHE A 24 1.84 6.23 3.79
C PHE A 24 2.47 5.05 3.04
N VAL A 25 2.47 5.11 1.70
CA VAL A 25 3.02 4.05 0.84
C VAL A 25 4.53 3.96 1.00
N THR A 26 5.26 5.08 1.06
CA THR A 26 6.72 5.10 1.13
C THR A 26 7.29 4.95 2.54
N GLY A 27 6.46 5.06 3.58
CA GLY A 27 6.86 4.83 4.97
C GLY A 27 6.18 3.60 5.59
N PRO A 28 5.12 3.76 6.41
CA PRO A 28 4.56 2.67 7.22
C PRO A 28 4.16 1.41 6.44
N LEU A 29 3.69 1.57 5.19
CA LEU A 29 3.31 0.43 4.36
C LEU A 29 4.51 -0.41 3.91
N LEU A 30 5.64 0.22 3.57
CA LEU A 30 6.87 -0.50 3.21
C LEU A 30 7.53 -1.15 4.43
N GLU A 31 7.52 -0.48 5.58
CA GLU A 31 8.14 -0.97 6.81
C GLU A 31 7.49 -2.25 7.34
N ASN A 32 6.16 -2.27 7.43
CA ASN A 32 5.44 -3.44 7.95
C ASN A 32 4.05 -3.61 7.29
N PRO A 33 4.01 -4.11 6.05
CA PRO A 33 2.78 -4.17 5.26
C PRO A 33 1.71 -5.07 5.89
N ARG A 34 2.10 -6.11 6.64
CA ARG A 34 1.14 -7.01 7.32
C ARG A 34 0.50 -6.37 8.55
N ARG A 35 1.15 -5.36 9.16
CA ARG A 35 0.64 -4.67 10.34
C ARG A 35 -0.40 -3.61 9.99
N VAL A 36 -0.19 -2.89 8.89
CA VAL A 36 -0.99 -1.70 8.55
C VAL A 36 -2.25 -1.99 7.72
N GLY A 37 -2.39 -3.20 7.20
CA GLY A 37 -3.58 -3.61 6.46
C GLY A 37 -4.01 -5.02 6.76
N LYS A 38 -5.12 -5.43 6.14
CA LYS A 38 -5.73 -6.74 6.30
C LYS A 38 -5.93 -7.40 4.95
N PRO A 39 -5.85 -8.74 4.87
CA PRO A 39 -6.25 -9.47 3.67
C PRO A 39 -7.66 -9.08 3.25
N VAL A 40 -7.87 -9.02 1.95
CA VAL A 40 -9.18 -8.82 1.35
C VAL A 40 -9.70 -10.18 0.90
N ASP A 41 -10.98 -10.44 1.15
CA ASP A 41 -11.63 -11.66 0.71
C ASP A 41 -11.71 -11.74 -0.83
N PRO A 42 -11.94 -12.95 -1.39
CA PRO A 42 -12.24 -13.09 -2.82
C PRO A 42 -13.36 -12.13 -3.27
N PRO A 43 -13.28 -11.57 -4.48
CA PRO A 43 -12.39 -11.96 -5.58
C PRO A 43 -11.04 -11.22 -5.61
N LEU A 44 -10.75 -10.37 -4.63
CA LEU A 44 -9.53 -9.54 -4.62
C LEU A 44 -8.35 -10.18 -3.89
N ALA A 45 -8.58 -11.29 -3.19
CA ALA A 45 -7.50 -12.13 -2.67
C ALA A 45 -6.49 -12.47 -3.80
N PRO A 46 -5.17 -12.41 -3.56
CA PRO A 46 -4.50 -12.28 -2.26
C PRO A 46 -4.18 -10.83 -1.82
N ALA A 47 -4.86 -9.82 -2.36
CA ALA A 47 -4.60 -8.42 -2.00
C ALA A 47 -4.87 -8.12 -0.51
N CYS A 48 -4.20 -7.09 -0.02
CA CYS A 48 -4.44 -6.48 1.28
C CYS A 48 -4.99 -5.05 1.11
N SER A 49 -5.77 -4.61 2.09
CA SER A 49 -6.27 -3.24 2.18
C SER A 49 -5.84 -2.60 3.48
N ALA A 50 -5.24 -1.41 3.39
CA ALA A 50 -4.96 -0.54 4.53
C ALA A 50 -5.91 0.66 4.50
N ARG A 51 -6.59 0.92 5.62
CA ARG A 51 -7.50 2.07 5.77
C ARG A 51 -6.82 3.18 6.56
N ARG A 52 -6.85 4.40 6.03
CA ARG A 52 -6.36 5.61 6.70
C ARG A 52 -7.42 6.70 6.55
N GLY A 53 -8.21 6.91 7.60
CA GLY A 53 -9.32 7.87 7.58
C GLY A 53 -10.33 7.57 6.47
N THR A 54 -10.41 8.47 5.49
CA THR A 54 -11.35 8.45 4.37
C THR A 54 -10.85 7.68 3.13
N TYR A 55 -9.57 7.28 3.07
CA TYR A 55 -9.02 6.54 1.94
C TYR A 55 -8.59 5.12 2.31
N ARG A 56 -8.46 4.27 1.27
CA ARG A 56 -7.91 2.92 1.36
C ARG A 56 -6.83 2.75 0.30
N VAL A 57 -5.78 2.02 0.65
CA VAL A 57 -4.74 1.58 -0.30
C VAL A 57 -4.86 0.07 -0.46
N LEU A 58 -5.05 -0.38 -1.69
CA LEU A 58 -4.96 -1.79 -2.07
C LEU A 58 -3.55 -2.11 -2.52
N TYR A 59 -2.97 -3.20 -2.01
CA TYR A 59 -1.60 -3.60 -2.31
C TYR A 59 -1.43 -5.12 -2.25
N LEU A 60 -0.37 -5.59 -2.89
CA LEU A 60 0.09 -6.97 -2.83
C LEU A 60 1.42 -7.00 -2.06
N ILE A 61 1.64 -8.07 -1.31
CA ILE A 61 2.93 -8.33 -0.64
C ILE A 61 3.67 -9.34 -1.49
N ASN A 62 4.83 -8.96 -2.01
CA ASN A 62 5.75 -9.91 -2.64
C ASN A 62 6.63 -10.51 -1.55
N GLU A 63 6.44 -11.78 -1.21
CA GLU A 63 7.20 -12.47 -0.17
C GLU A 63 8.61 -12.87 -0.62
N GLU A 64 8.82 -13.06 -1.92
CA GLU A 64 10.10 -13.53 -2.49
C GLU A 64 11.19 -12.45 -2.41
N ASN A 65 10.80 -11.17 -2.49
CA ASN A 65 11.73 -10.04 -2.39
C ASN A 65 12.00 -9.59 -0.94
N ARG A 66 11.61 -10.39 0.06
CA ARG A 66 11.89 -10.10 1.48
C ARG A 66 13.10 -10.86 2.03
N ALA A 67 14.08 -11.18 1.19
CA ALA A 67 15.48 -11.23 1.61
C ALA A 67 15.92 -9.76 1.72
N ASP A 68 15.98 -9.13 2.88
CA ASP A 68 17.29 -8.84 3.51
C ASP A 68 17.14 -8.06 4.85
N ALA A 69 16.02 -8.17 5.56
CA ALA A 69 15.77 -7.36 6.76
C ALA A 69 16.13 -8.02 8.11
N TYR A 70 16.71 -9.24 8.10
CA TYR A 70 17.11 -9.96 9.33
C TYR A 70 18.46 -10.69 9.18
N ARG A 71 19.42 -10.09 8.47
CA ARG A 71 20.82 -10.55 8.54
C ARG A 71 21.54 -9.69 9.58
N THR A 72 21.51 -10.13 10.83
CA THR A 72 22.51 -9.79 11.87
C THR A 72 23.75 -10.63 11.64
#